data_AF-A0A212F385-F1
#
_entry.id   AF-A0A212F385-F1
#
_cell.length_a   1.000
_cell.length_b   1.000
_cell.length_c   1.000
_cell.angle_alpha   90.00
_cell.angle_beta   90.00
_cell.angle_gamma   90.00
#
_symmetry.space_group_name_H-M   'P 1'
#
loop_
_entity.id
_entity.type
_entity.pdbx_description
1 polymer ?
#
loop_
_entity_poly.entity_id
_entity_poly.type
_entity_poly.pdbx_seq_one_letter_code
_entity_poly.pdbx_strand_id
1 'polypeptide(L)'
;MSYKTHVKEYCRNCSFGGVHFVADDDRHWTERWLWAVLVFLCWYGSALLIMASWEAFVVSPISFGVETTYKDWDTKLPTVAICEINNDDQIYNVSETIWSANHLWDLEDVLKDIAYFRGIAYRLVEVCYLPKKIDPLCPLANYSYYASLVYTLGEDEVPTVTTLYSSTFKVAFGKFYRRQVTMRYIENDPQLVETTPKQRACRFHDENEGGLYPFYSYSACSVKCRRDAQMDLCQCNDHFMLGTILRLAIQRLLIRRTVKKNISSTKLSKLAPTNKPAALPRDTGN
;
A
#
# COMPACT_ATOMS: atom_id res chain seq x y z
N MET A 1 72.28 -13.10 0.75
CA MET A 1 71.60 -12.64 1.97
C MET A 1 70.32 -13.45 2.15
N SER A 2 70.01 -13.86 3.38
CA SER A 2 68.89 -14.76 3.68
C SER A 2 67.60 -13.98 3.87
N TYR A 3 66.48 -14.48 3.33
CA TYR A 3 65.13 -13.92 3.47
C TYR A 3 64.75 -13.54 4.92
N LYS A 4 65.21 -14.35 5.88
CA LYS A 4 64.97 -14.11 7.32
C LYS A 4 65.53 -12.77 7.80
N THR A 5 66.65 -12.32 7.24
CA THR A 5 67.29 -11.07 7.63
C THR A 5 66.48 -9.87 7.17
N HIS A 6 65.92 -9.93 5.96
CA HIS A 6 65.05 -8.87 5.42
C HIS A 6 63.73 -8.73 6.18
N VAL A 7 63.08 -9.85 6.52
CA VAL A 7 61.84 -9.81 7.32
C VAL A 7 62.09 -9.21 8.70
N LYS A 8 63.22 -9.55 9.33
CA LYS A 8 63.57 -9.03 10.64
C LYS A 8 63.85 -7.54 10.62
N GLU A 9 64.58 -7.07 9.61
CA GLU A 9 64.88 -5.65 9.42
C GLU A 9 63.61 -4.84 9.12
N TYR A 10 62.70 -5.39 8.33
CA TYR A 10 61.38 -4.82 8.10
C TYR A 10 60.57 -4.71 9.39
N CYS A 11 60.47 -5.79 10.18
CA CYS A 11 59.72 -5.77 11.44
C CYS A 11 60.31 -4.79 12.48
N ARG A 12 61.62 -4.54 12.43
CA ARG A 12 62.29 -3.57 13.31
C ARG A 12 62.02 -2.11 12.92
N ASN A 13 61.90 -1.82 11.63
CA ASN A 13 61.71 -0.47 11.09
C ASN A 13 60.25 -0.12 10.71
N CYS A 14 59.31 -1.06 10.78
CA CYS A 14 57.93 -0.81 10.40
C CYS A 14 57.20 0.12 11.40
N SER A 15 56.19 0.84 10.92
CA SER A 15 55.35 1.72 11.73
C SER A 15 54.26 0.98 12.52
N PHE A 16 54.18 -0.35 12.40
CA PHE A 16 53.22 -1.15 13.15
C PHE A 16 53.63 -1.24 14.62
N GLY A 17 52.81 -0.65 15.49
CA GLY A 17 52.98 -0.72 16.93
C GLY A 17 53.07 -2.17 17.42
N GLY A 18 54.04 -2.45 18.30
CA GLY A 18 54.24 -3.78 18.90
C GLY A 18 55.05 -4.77 18.07
N VAL A 19 55.19 -4.59 16.75
CA VAL A 19 55.90 -5.55 15.87
C VAL A 19 57.42 -5.51 16.05
N HIS A 20 57.99 -4.34 16.35
CA HIS A 20 59.42 -4.21 16.62
C HIS A 20 59.87 -5.01 17.85
N PHE A 21 59.03 -5.10 18.89
CA PHE A 21 59.31 -5.91 20.10
C PHE A 21 59.37 -7.42 19.83
N VAL A 22 58.76 -7.88 18.73
CA VAL A 22 58.83 -9.29 18.29
C VAL A 22 60.14 -9.56 17.54
N ALA A 23 60.73 -8.54 16.91
CA ALA A 23 61.95 -8.64 16.11
C ALA A 23 63.26 -8.41 16.89
N ASP A 24 63.20 -7.83 18.09
CA ASP A 24 64.38 -7.56 18.93
C ASP A 24 65.00 -8.84 19.51
N ASP A 25 66.33 -8.93 19.46
CA ASP A 25 67.08 -10.10 19.91
C ASP A 25 67.37 -10.14 21.41
N ASP A 26 67.30 -8.99 22.09
CA ASP A 26 67.72 -8.83 23.49
C ASP A 26 66.69 -9.34 24.51
N ARG A 27 65.51 -9.81 24.04
CA ARG A 27 64.39 -10.22 24.89
C ARG A 27 64.21 -11.74 24.94
N HIS A 28 63.80 -12.23 26.11
CA HIS A 28 63.45 -13.64 26.33
C HIS A 28 62.32 -14.08 25.40
N TRP A 29 62.35 -15.36 25.02
CA TRP A 29 61.41 -15.95 24.06
C TRP A 29 59.93 -15.87 24.51
N THR A 30 59.66 -15.91 25.83
CA THR A 30 58.30 -15.77 26.40
C THR A 30 57.72 -14.37 26.19
N GLU A 31 58.56 -13.34 26.30
CA GLU A 31 58.15 -11.94 26.08
C GLU A 31 57.80 -11.69 24.61
N ARG A 32 58.55 -12.30 23.68
CA ARG A 32 58.26 -12.20 22.23
C ARG A 32 56.90 -12.82 21.88
N TRP A 33 56.58 -13.97 22.47
CA TRP A 33 55.28 -14.61 22.29
C TRP A 33 54.13 -13.77 22.84
N LEU A 34 54.32 -13.15 24.00
CA LEU A 34 53.33 -12.25 24.58
C LEU A 34 53.05 -11.06 23.65
N TRP A 35 54.09 -10.40 23.13
CA TRP A 35 53.93 -9.31 22.16
C TRP A 35 53.29 -9.76 20.86
N ALA A 36 53.63 -10.94 20.35
CA ALA A 36 52.99 -11.51 19.16
C ALA A 36 51.48 -11.74 19.36
N VAL A 37 51.08 -12.27 20.53
CA VAL A 37 49.66 -12.45 20.89
C VAL A 37 48.94 -11.11 21.00
N LEU A 38 49.55 -10.11 21.65
CA LEU A 38 48.96 -8.77 21.77
C LEU A 38 48.77 -8.10 20.42
N VAL A 39 49.76 -8.16 19.52
CA VAL A 39 49.65 -7.63 18.16
C VAL A 39 48.52 -8.32 17.39
N PHE A 40 48.41 -9.65 17.50
CA PHE A 40 47.34 -10.40 16.85
C PHE A 40 45.96 -10.01 17.39
N LEU A 41 45.81 -9.87 18.71
CA LEU A 41 44.57 -9.39 19.33
C LEU A 41 44.21 -7.97 18.89
N CYS A 42 45.20 -7.07 18.78
CA CYS A 42 44.98 -5.72 18.28
C CYS A 42 44.51 -5.70 16.81
N TRP A 43 45.10 -6.52 15.94
CA TRP A 43 44.65 -6.65 14.55
C TRP A 43 43.25 -7.24 14.46
N TYR A 44 42.96 -8.27 15.25
CA TYR A 44 41.63 -8.86 15.32
C TYR A 44 40.59 -7.84 15.79
N GLY A 45 40.87 -7.10 16.87
CA GLY A 45 39.99 -6.03 17.36
C GLY A 45 39.80 -4.90 16.34
N SER A 46 40.86 -4.50 15.64
CA SER A 46 40.78 -3.47 14.58
C SER A 46 39.93 -3.94 13.41
N ALA A 47 40.10 -5.19 12.95
CA ALA A 47 39.29 -5.76 11.89
C ALA A 47 37.81 -5.83 12.29
N LEU A 48 37.50 -6.23 13.53
CA LEU A 48 36.13 -6.23 14.05
C LEU A 48 35.51 -4.83 14.06
N LEU A 49 36.25 -3.82 14.54
CA LEU A 49 35.76 -2.43 14.58
C LEU A 49 35.55 -1.86 13.17
N ILE A 50 36.47 -2.15 12.24
CA ILE A 50 36.33 -1.74 10.84
C ILE A 50 35.07 -2.36 10.23
N MET A 51 34.86 -3.67 10.40
CA MET A 51 33.66 -4.34 9.89
C MET A 51 32.38 -3.76 10.51
N ALA A 52 32.36 -3.52 11.83
CA ALA A 52 31.20 -2.93 12.50
C ALA A 52 30.92 -1.49 12.01
N SER A 53 31.96 -0.67 11.80
CA SER A 53 31.81 0.69 11.29
C SER A 53 31.34 0.72 9.82
N TRP A 54 31.84 -0.22 9.01
CA TRP A 54 31.44 -0.36 7.62
C TRP A 54 29.98 -0.79 7.50
N GLU A 55 29.55 -1.75 8.32
CA GLU A 55 28.16 -2.19 8.36
C GLU A 55 27.23 -1.05 8.79
N ALA A 56 27.59 -0.28 9.81
CA ALA A 56 26.82 0.90 10.23
C ALA A 56 26.72 1.95 9.11
N PHE A 57 27.79 2.18 8.35
CA PHE A 57 27.78 3.12 7.22
C PHE A 57 26.89 2.66 6.06
N VAL A 58 26.92 1.36 5.75
CA VAL A 58 26.12 0.78 4.66
C VAL A 58 24.63 0.67 5.05
N VAL A 59 24.33 0.30 6.29
CA VAL A 59 22.96 0.10 6.77
C VAL A 59 22.27 1.42 7.12
N SER A 60 23.00 2.37 7.71
CA SER A 60 22.46 3.66 8.16
C SER A 60 23.28 4.85 7.64
N PRO A 61 23.19 5.18 6.34
CA PRO A 61 24.00 6.24 5.73
C PRO A 61 23.53 7.67 6.07
N ILE A 62 22.38 7.85 6.74
CA ILE A 62 21.74 9.16 6.94
C ILE A 62 21.47 9.40 8.43
N SER A 63 21.88 10.58 8.91
CA SER A 63 21.57 11.10 10.25
C SER A 63 20.51 12.19 10.15
N PHE A 64 19.49 12.14 11.00
CA PHE A 64 18.39 13.11 11.00
C PHE A 64 18.57 14.11 12.14
N GLY A 65 18.64 15.40 11.79
CA GLY A 65 18.60 16.52 12.74
C GLY A 65 17.39 17.40 12.45
N VAL A 66 16.61 17.74 13.47
CA VAL A 66 15.49 18.67 13.32
C VAL A 66 15.98 20.08 13.53
N GLU A 67 15.95 20.89 12.48
CA GLU A 67 16.18 22.32 12.56
C GLU A 67 14.85 23.08 12.56
N THR A 68 14.72 24.06 13.45
CA THR A 68 13.49 24.87 13.62
C THR A 68 13.68 26.32 13.19
N THR A 69 14.81 26.63 12.55
CA THR A 69 15.27 27.98 12.22
C THR A 69 14.70 28.58 10.93
N TYR A 70 13.80 27.86 10.23
CA TYR A 70 13.17 28.33 9.00
C TYR A 70 12.02 29.30 9.30
N LYS A 71 12.19 30.57 8.91
CA LYS A 71 11.26 31.66 9.24
C LYS A 71 10.32 32.04 8.09
N ASP A 72 10.61 31.59 6.87
CA ASP A 72 9.88 31.95 5.67
C ASP A 72 9.15 30.73 5.12
N TRP A 73 7.92 30.48 5.58
CA TRP A 73 7.08 29.40 5.06
C TRP A 73 5.67 29.90 4.76
N ASP A 74 5.18 29.58 3.57
CA ASP A 74 3.81 29.91 3.13
C ASP A 74 2.86 28.77 3.51
N THR A 75 1.92 29.04 4.42
CA THR A 75 0.99 28.04 4.94
C THR A 75 -0.13 27.74 3.95
N LYS A 76 -0.05 26.60 3.26
CA LYS A 76 -1.18 26.08 2.48
C LYS A 76 -2.23 25.43 3.39
N LEU A 77 -3.46 25.93 3.36
CA LEU A 77 -4.56 25.31 4.10
C LEU A 77 -4.76 23.85 3.66
N PRO A 78 -5.01 22.92 4.60
CA PRO A 78 -5.26 21.52 4.26
C PRO A 78 -6.63 21.37 3.58
N THR A 79 -6.74 20.39 2.70
CA THR A 79 -8.04 20.03 2.10
C THR A 79 -8.93 19.39 3.17
N VAL A 80 -10.15 19.91 3.32
CA VAL A 80 -11.19 19.32 4.16
C VAL A 80 -12.22 18.66 3.26
N ALA A 81 -12.37 17.34 3.39
CA ALA A 81 -13.41 16.59 2.70
C ALA A 81 -14.52 16.24 3.70
N ILE A 82 -15.77 16.45 3.30
CA ILE A 82 -16.95 16.05 4.05
C ILE A 82 -17.55 14.86 3.33
N CYS A 83 -17.71 13.73 4.02
CA CYS A 83 -18.33 12.55 3.47
C CYS A 83 -19.50 12.11 4.34
N GLU A 84 -20.54 11.64 3.66
CA GLU A 84 -21.64 10.96 4.31
C GLU A 84 -21.20 9.55 4.71
N ILE A 85 -21.42 9.21 5.98
CA ILE A 85 -20.95 7.95 6.57
C ILE A 85 -22.05 6.91 6.58
N ASN A 86 -23.28 7.37 6.75
CA ASN A 86 -24.49 6.58 6.77
C ASN A 86 -25.68 7.52 6.65
N ASN A 87 -26.69 7.12 5.89
CA ASN A 87 -27.95 7.83 5.78
C ASN A 87 -29.07 6.79 5.66
N ASP A 88 -29.57 6.36 6.81
CA ASP A 88 -30.60 5.31 6.85
C ASP A 88 -31.91 5.79 6.21
N ASP A 89 -32.25 7.09 6.34
CA ASP A 89 -33.44 7.68 5.73
C ASP A 89 -33.37 7.64 4.19
N GLN A 90 -32.22 7.99 3.63
CA GLN A 90 -32.00 7.91 2.18
C GLN A 90 -31.96 6.46 1.69
N ILE A 91 -31.35 5.55 2.46
CA ILE A 91 -31.37 4.11 2.16
C ILE A 91 -32.81 3.61 2.11
N TYR A 92 -33.64 3.97 3.08
CA TYR A 92 -35.06 3.59 3.13
C TYR A 92 -35.85 4.16 1.95
N ASN A 93 -35.69 5.45 1.64
CA ASN A 93 -36.37 6.06 0.49
C ASN A 93 -35.96 5.40 -0.83
N VAL A 94 -34.68 5.05 -0.98
CA VAL A 94 -34.17 4.36 -2.17
C VAL A 94 -34.62 2.91 -2.21
N SER A 95 -34.66 2.20 -1.07
CA SER A 95 -35.10 0.80 -0.99
C SER A 95 -36.55 0.65 -1.48
N GLU A 96 -37.44 1.58 -1.13
CA GLU A 96 -38.82 1.63 -1.62
C GLU A 96 -38.94 1.84 -3.13
N THR A 97 -37.94 2.44 -3.79
CA THR A 97 -37.93 2.64 -5.25
C THR A 97 -37.41 1.44 -6.02
N ILE A 98 -36.45 0.70 -5.45
CA ILE A 98 -35.76 -0.42 -6.11
C ILE A 98 -36.49 -1.73 -5.85
N TRP A 99 -37.05 -1.90 -4.66
CA TRP A 99 -37.72 -3.13 -4.21
C TRP A 99 -39.18 -2.88 -3.88
N SER A 100 -39.95 -3.97 -3.78
CA SER A 100 -41.35 -3.87 -3.37
C SER A 100 -41.46 -3.52 -1.88
N ALA A 101 -42.59 -2.92 -1.47
CA ALA A 101 -42.83 -2.50 -0.08
C ALA A 101 -42.74 -3.62 0.98
N ASN A 102 -42.70 -4.89 0.57
CA ASN A 102 -42.58 -6.06 1.44
C ASN A 102 -41.23 -6.78 1.27
N HIS A 103 -40.16 -6.06 0.92
CA HIS A 103 -38.83 -6.63 0.82
C HIS A 103 -38.23 -6.94 2.20
N LEU A 104 -37.20 -7.79 2.23
CA LEU A 104 -36.52 -8.16 3.46
C LEU A 104 -35.68 -6.98 3.97
N TRP A 105 -35.81 -6.61 5.26
CA TRP A 105 -35.02 -5.53 5.87
C TRP A 105 -33.51 -5.74 5.75
N ASP A 106 -33.04 -6.99 5.71
CA ASP A 106 -31.62 -7.30 5.50
C ASP A 106 -31.10 -6.80 4.14
N LEU A 107 -31.96 -6.59 3.14
CA LEU A 107 -31.56 -6.00 1.85
C LEU A 107 -31.19 -4.52 1.98
N GLU A 108 -31.76 -3.78 2.93
CA GLU A 108 -31.39 -2.39 3.21
C GLU A 108 -29.97 -2.31 3.80
N ASP A 109 -29.65 -3.26 4.68
CA ASP A 109 -28.31 -3.49 5.21
C ASP A 109 -27.32 -3.89 4.10
N VAL A 110 -27.75 -4.66 3.09
CA VAL A 110 -26.95 -4.95 1.90
C VAL A 110 -26.70 -3.70 1.06
N LEU A 111 -27.71 -2.86 0.86
CA LEU A 111 -27.59 -1.59 0.12
C LEU A 111 -26.63 -0.63 0.82
N LYS A 112 -26.66 -0.61 2.16
CA LYS A 112 -25.72 0.12 3.00
C LYS A 112 -24.28 -0.37 2.85
N ASP A 113 -24.05 -1.68 2.84
CA ASP A 113 -22.73 -2.29 2.63
C ASP A 113 -22.17 -1.93 1.23
N ILE A 114 -23.04 -1.81 0.22
CA ILE A 114 -22.66 -1.45 -1.15
C ILE A 114 -22.37 0.05 -1.27
N ALA A 115 -23.26 0.89 -0.76
CA ALA A 115 -23.14 2.34 -0.84
C ALA A 115 -21.95 2.80 0.02
N TYR A 116 -21.97 2.53 1.32
CA TYR A 116 -20.96 2.98 2.28
C TYR A 116 -19.84 1.94 2.48
N PHE A 117 -19.35 1.34 1.39
CA PHE A 117 -18.36 0.28 1.47
C PHE A 117 -17.09 0.74 2.17
N ARG A 118 -16.75 0.08 3.29
CA ARG A 118 -15.55 0.37 4.12
C ARG A 118 -14.51 -0.73 4.08
N GLY A 119 -14.58 -1.56 3.05
CA GLY A 119 -13.66 -2.67 2.86
C GLY A 119 -14.14 -4.01 3.35
N ILE A 120 -15.34 -4.09 3.94
CA ILE A 120 -15.99 -5.33 4.37
C ILE A 120 -17.48 -5.20 4.06
N ALA A 121 -18.10 -6.28 3.60
CA ALA A 121 -19.53 -6.36 3.30
C ALA A 121 -20.11 -7.66 3.86
N TYR A 122 -20.30 -7.71 5.18
CA TYR A 122 -20.76 -8.91 5.87
C TYR A 122 -22.19 -9.27 5.45
N ARG A 123 -23.08 -8.28 5.38
CA ARG A 123 -24.51 -8.48 5.08
C ARG A 123 -24.70 -8.90 3.63
N LEU A 124 -23.98 -8.26 2.71
CA LEU A 124 -23.98 -8.66 1.30
C LEU A 124 -23.60 -10.14 1.14
N VAL A 125 -22.53 -10.60 1.80
CA VAL A 125 -22.08 -12.00 1.69
C VAL A 125 -23.08 -12.94 2.36
N GLU A 126 -23.54 -12.61 3.56
CA GLU A 126 -24.46 -13.43 4.34
C GLU A 126 -25.83 -13.62 3.67
N VAL A 127 -26.38 -12.55 3.11
CA VAL A 127 -27.75 -12.51 2.57
C VAL A 127 -27.79 -12.89 1.10
N CYS A 128 -26.80 -12.49 0.30
CA CYS A 128 -26.85 -12.65 -1.15
C CYS A 128 -25.91 -13.73 -1.71
N TYR A 129 -24.90 -14.20 -0.97
CA TYR A 129 -23.93 -15.18 -1.46
C TYR A 129 -23.89 -16.52 -0.71
N LEU A 130 -24.12 -16.52 0.61
CA LEU A 130 -24.10 -17.73 1.44
C LEU A 130 -25.40 -18.57 1.46
N PRO A 131 -26.62 -18.02 1.31
CA PRO A 131 -27.83 -18.82 1.50
C PRO A 131 -28.05 -19.75 0.31
N LYS A 132 -28.54 -20.96 0.61
CA LYS A 132 -28.84 -22.00 -0.39
C LYS A 132 -29.94 -21.58 -1.38
N LYS A 133 -30.79 -20.63 -0.98
CA LYS A 133 -31.80 -19.98 -1.81
C LYS A 133 -31.58 -18.47 -1.73
N ILE A 134 -31.06 -17.89 -2.80
CA ILE A 134 -30.79 -16.45 -2.90
C ILE A 134 -32.11 -15.72 -3.15
N ASP A 135 -32.31 -14.59 -2.49
CA ASP A 135 -33.46 -13.72 -2.75
C ASP A 135 -33.36 -13.14 -4.17
N PRO A 136 -34.43 -13.18 -4.98
CA PRO A 136 -34.41 -12.62 -6.35
C PRO A 136 -34.11 -11.11 -6.40
N LEU A 137 -34.27 -10.38 -5.30
CA LEU A 137 -34.04 -8.94 -5.20
C LEU A 137 -32.58 -8.57 -4.86
N CYS A 138 -31.72 -9.56 -4.60
CA CYS A 138 -30.32 -9.31 -4.26
C CYS A 138 -29.52 -8.62 -5.39
N PRO A 139 -28.83 -7.50 -5.11
CA PRO A 139 -27.95 -6.86 -6.07
C PRO A 139 -26.66 -7.68 -6.20
N LEU A 140 -26.49 -8.39 -7.32
CA LEU A 140 -25.29 -9.22 -7.59
C LEU A 140 -24.28 -8.57 -8.55
N ALA A 141 -24.66 -7.44 -9.17
CA ALA A 141 -23.87 -6.74 -10.17
C ALA A 141 -24.20 -5.25 -10.19
N ASN A 142 -23.33 -4.46 -10.81
CA ASN A 142 -23.48 -3.02 -11.00
C ASN A 142 -23.59 -2.24 -9.67
N TYR A 143 -22.68 -2.51 -8.74
CA TYR A 143 -22.64 -1.84 -7.43
C TYR A 143 -22.47 -0.32 -7.52
N SER A 144 -21.82 0.18 -8.58
CA SER A 144 -21.71 1.61 -8.84
C SER A 144 -23.08 2.29 -9.02
N TYR A 145 -24.03 1.62 -9.69
CA TYR A 145 -25.40 2.14 -9.86
C TYR A 145 -26.16 2.22 -8.54
N TYR A 146 -26.09 1.18 -7.70
CA TYR A 146 -26.75 1.20 -6.39
C TYR A 146 -26.14 2.23 -5.45
N ALA A 147 -24.81 2.38 -5.47
CA ALA A 147 -24.12 3.40 -4.70
C ALA A 147 -24.55 4.82 -5.13
N SER A 148 -24.66 5.10 -6.44
CA SER A 148 -25.06 6.43 -6.93
C SER A 148 -26.49 6.83 -6.61
N LEU A 149 -27.39 5.87 -6.35
CA LEU A 149 -28.76 6.16 -5.89
C LEU A 149 -28.80 6.62 -4.43
N VAL A 150 -27.87 6.12 -3.61
CA VAL A 150 -27.83 6.40 -2.16
C VAL A 150 -27.00 7.63 -1.85
N TYR A 151 -25.89 7.85 -2.56
CA TYR A 151 -25.05 9.03 -2.33
C TYR A 151 -25.72 10.31 -2.84
N THR A 152 -25.61 11.38 -2.05
CA THR A 152 -26.01 12.74 -2.48
C THR A 152 -24.92 13.47 -3.27
N LEU A 153 -23.78 12.80 -3.53
CA LEU A 153 -22.64 13.34 -4.27
C LEU A 153 -22.90 13.28 -5.79
N GLY A 154 -22.33 14.22 -6.55
CA GLY A 154 -22.44 14.19 -8.01
C GLY A 154 -21.73 12.99 -8.63
N GLU A 155 -22.09 12.61 -9.87
CA GLU A 155 -21.49 11.47 -10.59
C GLU A 155 -19.95 11.56 -10.75
N ASP A 156 -19.40 12.76 -10.61
CA ASP A 156 -17.96 13.05 -10.72
C ASP A 156 -17.20 12.95 -9.38
N GLU A 157 -17.88 12.72 -8.24
CA GLU A 157 -17.27 12.70 -6.91
C GLU A 157 -17.23 11.28 -6.31
N VAL A 158 -16.03 10.79 -5.97
CA VAL A 158 -15.83 9.43 -5.43
C VAL A 158 -15.45 9.47 -3.94
N PRO A 159 -16.15 8.73 -3.05
CA PRO A 159 -15.78 8.60 -1.65
C PRO A 159 -14.42 7.90 -1.50
N THR A 160 -13.47 8.52 -0.82
CA THR A 160 -12.17 7.91 -0.56
C THR A 160 -12.17 7.13 0.77
N VAL A 161 -11.97 5.81 0.67
CA VAL A 161 -12.13 4.84 1.77
C VAL A 161 -10.86 4.63 2.61
N THR A 162 -9.88 5.54 2.53
CA THR A 162 -8.56 5.32 3.16
C THR A 162 -8.12 6.40 4.14
N THR A 163 -9.07 7.17 4.69
CA THR A 163 -8.77 8.11 5.75
C THR A 163 -8.64 7.42 7.12
N LEU A 164 -7.59 7.81 7.86
CA LEU A 164 -7.32 7.28 9.20
C LEU A 164 -8.39 7.73 10.18
N TYR A 165 -8.84 6.89 11.11
CA TYR A 165 -9.89 7.26 12.07
C TYR A 165 -9.59 8.53 12.88
N SER A 166 -8.31 8.82 13.17
CA SER A 166 -7.87 10.04 13.87
C SER A 166 -8.07 11.33 13.07
N SER A 167 -8.09 11.24 11.73
CA SER A 167 -8.36 12.37 10.83
C SER A 167 -9.84 12.55 10.50
N THR A 168 -10.71 11.66 10.99
CA THR A 168 -12.16 11.75 10.78
C THR A 168 -12.86 12.35 12.00
N PHE A 169 -13.90 13.14 11.76
CA PHE A 169 -14.74 13.70 12.81
C PHE A 169 -16.21 13.52 12.42
N LYS A 170 -16.97 12.76 13.21
CA LYS A 170 -18.40 12.56 12.96
C LYS A 170 -19.18 13.80 13.39
N VAL A 171 -19.83 14.44 12.41
CA VAL A 171 -20.73 15.57 12.63
C VAL A 171 -22.15 15.04 12.78
N ALA A 172 -22.89 15.48 13.79
CA ALA A 172 -24.32 15.22 13.91
C ALA A 172 -25.12 16.48 13.55
N PHE A 173 -26.27 16.30 12.91
CA PHE A 173 -27.14 17.41 12.56
C PHE A 173 -27.63 18.19 13.79
N GLY A 174 -27.84 19.50 13.61
CA GLY A 174 -28.35 20.39 14.67
C GLY A 174 -27.33 20.77 15.76
N LYS A 175 -26.05 20.38 15.61
CA LYS A 175 -24.99 20.71 16.57
C LYS A 175 -23.88 21.53 15.90
N PHE A 176 -23.32 22.47 16.65
CA PHE A 176 -22.16 23.24 16.22
C PHE A 176 -20.87 22.54 16.64
N TYR A 177 -19.95 22.39 15.69
CA TYR A 177 -18.66 21.76 15.92
C TYR A 177 -17.52 22.71 15.53
N ARG A 178 -16.48 22.75 16.36
CA ARG A 178 -15.25 23.51 16.09
C ARG A 178 -14.06 22.57 16.20
N ARG A 179 -13.34 22.38 15.09
CA ARG A 179 -12.07 21.65 15.05
C ARG A 179 -10.95 22.67 14.88
N GLN A 180 -10.00 22.70 15.81
CA GLN A 180 -8.77 23.45 15.64
C GLN A 180 -7.74 22.54 14.97
N VAL A 181 -7.16 23.02 13.87
CA VAL A 181 -6.12 22.32 13.13
C VAL A 181 -4.84 23.14 13.24
N THR A 182 -3.74 22.48 13.57
CA THR A 182 -2.41 23.09 13.60
C THR A 182 -1.58 22.43 12.52
N MET A 183 -1.10 23.23 11.58
CA MET A 183 -0.23 22.74 10.53
C MET A 183 1.20 22.59 11.05
N ARG A 184 1.82 21.46 10.74
CA ARG A 184 3.23 21.20 11.00
C ARG A 184 3.88 20.82 9.67
N TYR A 185 4.75 21.68 9.16
CA TYR A 185 5.52 21.40 7.96
C TYR A 185 6.85 20.80 8.36
N ILE A 186 7.22 19.74 7.65
CA ILE A 186 8.53 19.11 7.76
C ILE A 186 9.06 19.11 6.33
N GLU A 187 10.06 19.94 6.09
CA GLU A 187 10.80 19.97 4.83
C GLU A 187 12.13 19.27 5.06
N ASN A 188 12.53 18.48 4.06
CA ASN A 188 13.81 17.82 4.07
C ASN A 188 14.87 18.73 3.46
N ASP A 189 16.12 18.53 3.84
CA ASP A 189 17.25 19.21 3.20
C ASP A 189 17.25 18.93 1.68
N PRO A 190 17.49 19.95 0.81
CA PRO A 190 17.55 19.77 -0.64
C PRO A 190 18.53 18.69 -1.11
N GLN A 191 19.61 18.45 -0.37
CA GLN A 191 20.61 17.42 -0.69
C GLN A 191 20.03 15.99 -0.57
N LEU A 192 18.92 15.81 0.14
CA LEU A 192 18.28 14.51 0.26
C LEU A 192 17.77 13.99 -1.09
N VAL A 193 17.48 14.88 -2.06
CA VAL A 193 17.02 14.50 -3.41
C VAL A 193 18.07 13.66 -4.16
N GLU A 194 19.36 13.87 -3.89
CA GLU A 194 20.46 13.13 -4.53
C GLU A 194 20.59 11.68 -4.04
N THR A 195 20.01 11.37 -2.89
CA THR A 195 20.05 10.01 -2.32
C THR A 195 19.07 9.07 -3.00
N THR A 196 19.36 7.77 -3.01
CA THR A 196 18.41 6.79 -3.55
C THR A 196 17.32 6.44 -2.54
N PRO A 197 16.08 6.13 -2.97
CA PRO A 197 14.99 5.71 -2.07
C PRO A 197 15.36 4.53 -1.17
N LYS A 198 16.26 3.63 -1.61
CA LYS A 198 16.73 2.49 -0.82
C LYS A 198 17.63 2.91 0.36
N GLN A 199 18.48 3.93 0.17
CA GLN A 199 19.36 4.44 1.21
C GLN A 199 18.61 5.25 2.27
N ARG A 200 17.60 6.03 1.85
CA ARG A 200 16.78 6.85 2.77
C ARG A 200 15.51 6.17 3.30
N ALA A 201 15.21 4.96 2.84
CA ALA A 201 14.02 4.17 3.21
C ALA A 201 12.65 4.89 3.06
N CYS A 202 12.60 5.98 2.29
CA CYS A 202 11.43 6.84 2.07
C CYS A 202 11.39 7.32 0.62
N ARG A 203 10.20 7.71 0.14
CA ARG A 203 9.99 8.24 -1.21
C ARG A 203 9.45 9.67 -1.17
N PHE A 204 9.84 10.48 -2.14
CA PHE A 204 9.23 11.77 -2.37
C PHE A 204 7.88 11.66 -3.09
N HIS A 205 7.11 12.75 -3.10
CA HIS A 205 5.78 12.81 -3.71
C HIS A 205 5.78 12.56 -5.22
N ASP A 206 6.85 12.89 -5.91
CA ASP A 206 7.06 12.71 -7.34
C ASP A 206 7.59 11.30 -7.70
N GLU A 207 8.12 10.55 -6.74
CA GLU A 207 8.70 9.21 -6.95
C GLU A 207 7.65 8.09 -6.99
N ASN A 208 6.71 8.22 -7.92
CA ASN A 208 5.49 7.42 -7.97
C ASN A 208 5.35 6.57 -9.25
N GLU A 209 6.41 5.87 -9.63
CA GLU A 209 6.39 5.01 -10.82
C GLU A 209 5.30 3.92 -10.74
N GLY A 210 4.39 3.93 -11.72
CA GLY A 210 3.26 3.00 -11.78
C GLY A 210 2.26 3.16 -10.63
N GLY A 211 2.21 4.32 -9.97
CA GLY A 211 1.22 4.66 -8.96
C GLY A 211 -0.22 4.66 -9.50
N LEU A 212 -1.20 4.46 -8.61
CA LEU A 212 -2.61 4.58 -8.97
C LEU A 212 -3.05 6.05 -9.12
N TYR A 213 -2.40 6.94 -8.38
CA TYR A 213 -2.61 8.39 -8.39
C TYR A 213 -1.38 9.09 -8.98
N PRO A 214 -1.45 10.37 -9.38
CA PRO A 214 -0.30 11.09 -9.92
C PRO A 214 0.87 11.21 -8.92
N PHE A 215 0.57 11.50 -7.66
CA PHE A 215 1.58 11.71 -6.61
C PHE A 215 1.63 10.57 -5.60
N TYR A 216 2.83 10.24 -5.16
CA TYR A 216 3.07 9.30 -4.07
C TYR A 216 2.60 9.91 -2.75
N SER A 217 1.88 9.10 -1.98
CA SER A 217 1.59 9.36 -0.58
C SER A 217 1.41 8.02 0.12
N TYR A 218 1.50 8.03 1.45
CA TYR A 218 1.23 6.83 2.24
C TYR A 218 -0.16 6.24 1.89
N SER A 219 -1.20 7.09 1.86
CA SER A 219 -2.56 6.67 1.53
C SER A 219 -2.68 6.13 0.10
N ALA A 220 -2.08 6.80 -0.90
CA ALA A 220 -2.07 6.31 -2.28
C ALA A 220 -1.36 4.96 -2.41
N CYS A 221 -0.26 4.76 -1.67
CA CYS A 221 0.48 3.51 -1.60
C CYS A 221 -0.36 2.39 -0.98
N SER A 222 -1.06 2.65 0.12
CA SER A 222 -1.96 1.68 0.77
C SER A 222 -3.11 1.25 -0.13
N VAL A 223 -3.73 2.20 -0.86
CA VAL A 223 -4.78 1.90 -1.84
C VAL A 223 -4.22 1.01 -2.96
N LYS A 224 -3.07 1.36 -3.53
CA LYS A 224 -2.41 0.53 -4.56
C LYS A 224 -2.11 -0.88 -4.05
N CYS A 225 -1.52 -1.00 -2.86
CA CYS A 225 -1.20 -2.29 -2.24
C CYS A 225 -2.45 -3.16 -2.08
N ARG A 226 -3.57 -2.56 -1.61
CA ARG A 226 -4.85 -3.26 -1.50
C ARG A 226 -5.37 -3.74 -2.86
N ARG A 227 -5.31 -2.89 -3.89
CA ARG A 227 -5.72 -3.24 -5.25
C ARG A 227 -4.93 -4.43 -5.78
N ASP A 228 -3.61 -4.35 -5.66
CA ASP A 228 -2.70 -5.34 -6.24
C ASP A 228 -2.93 -6.70 -5.54
N ALA A 229 -3.08 -6.71 -4.22
CA ALA A 229 -3.45 -7.91 -3.47
C ALA A 229 -4.83 -8.48 -3.86
N GLN A 230 -5.84 -7.63 -4.08
CA GLN A 230 -7.16 -8.06 -4.56
C GLN A 230 -7.07 -8.72 -5.94
N MET A 231 -6.27 -8.14 -6.85
CA MET A 231 -6.07 -8.69 -8.18
C MET A 231 -5.27 -10.01 -8.16
N ASP A 232 -4.27 -10.13 -7.29
CA ASP A 232 -3.44 -11.34 -7.17
C ASP A 232 -4.23 -12.51 -6.56
N LEU A 233 -5.04 -12.25 -5.53
CA LEU A 233 -5.80 -13.28 -4.81
C LEU A 233 -7.13 -13.61 -5.49
N CYS A 234 -7.87 -12.59 -5.94
CA CYS A 234 -9.26 -12.72 -6.36
C CYS A 234 -9.49 -12.40 -7.86
N GLN A 235 -8.50 -11.85 -8.56
CA GLN A 235 -8.60 -11.44 -9.97
C GLN A 235 -9.70 -10.39 -10.23
N CYS A 236 -10.11 -9.67 -9.20
CA CYS A 236 -11.06 -8.56 -9.24
C CYS A 236 -10.67 -7.50 -8.21
N ASN A 237 -11.21 -6.30 -8.35
CA ASN A 237 -11.04 -5.19 -7.40
C ASN A 237 -12.41 -4.65 -6.95
N ASP A 238 -12.38 -3.91 -5.85
CA ASP A 238 -13.54 -3.19 -5.31
C ASP A 238 -14.07 -2.17 -6.35
N HIS A 239 -15.40 -2.02 -6.43
CA HIS A 239 -16.08 -1.14 -7.37
C HIS A 239 -15.74 0.35 -7.19
N PHE A 240 -15.26 0.77 -6.01
CA PHE A 240 -14.78 2.13 -5.75
C PHE A 240 -13.31 2.37 -6.13
N MET A 241 -12.56 1.34 -6.53
CA MET A 241 -11.13 1.47 -6.84
C MET A 241 -10.92 2.00 -8.26
N LEU A 242 -10.20 3.12 -8.40
CA LEU A 242 -9.84 3.70 -9.71
C LEU A 242 -9.25 2.66 -10.68
N GLY A 243 -9.67 2.71 -11.95
CA GLY A 243 -9.27 1.75 -12.98
C GLY A 243 -10.16 0.49 -13.07
N THR A 244 -11.30 0.46 -12.38
CA THR A 244 -12.37 -0.55 -12.51
C THR A 244 -13.06 -0.59 -13.87
N ILE A 245 -12.56 0.12 -14.88
CA ILE A 245 -13.07 -0.02 -16.25
C ILE A 245 -12.58 -1.35 -16.83
N LEU A 246 -13.35 -2.39 -16.49
CA LEU A 246 -13.86 -3.36 -17.46
C LEU A 246 -12.84 -4.31 -18.09
N ARG A 247 -12.20 -5.17 -17.27
CA ARG A 247 -11.93 -6.54 -17.74
C ARG A 247 -13.24 -7.36 -17.70
N LEU A 248 -14.18 -7.03 -18.60
CA LEU A 248 -15.42 -7.77 -18.89
C LEU A 248 -15.19 -9.25 -19.29
N ALA A 249 -13.95 -9.73 -19.31
CA ALA A 249 -13.62 -11.09 -19.71
C ALA A 249 -13.77 -12.14 -18.60
N ILE A 250 -13.70 -11.78 -17.31
CA ILE A 250 -13.56 -12.77 -16.22
C ILE A 250 -14.92 -13.22 -15.65
N GLN A 251 -15.95 -12.38 -15.68
CA GLN A 251 -17.27 -12.76 -15.15
C GLN A 251 -17.97 -13.85 -15.97
N ARG A 252 -17.59 -14.02 -17.25
CA ARG A 252 -18.03 -15.17 -18.08
C ARG A 252 -17.29 -16.48 -17.77
N LEU A 253 -16.14 -16.44 -17.09
CA LEU A 253 -15.31 -17.62 -16.82
C LEU A 253 -15.56 -18.24 -15.45
N LEU A 254 -15.88 -17.44 -14.42
CA LEU A 254 -16.11 -17.97 -13.07
C LEU A 254 -17.50 -18.63 -12.91
N ILE A 255 -18.55 -18.11 -13.57
CA ILE A 255 -19.87 -18.76 -13.57
C ILE A 255 -19.83 -20.10 -14.32
N ARG A 256 -18.92 -20.27 -15.31
CA ARG A 256 -18.75 -21.55 -16.03
C ARG A 256 -18.01 -22.62 -15.23
N ARG A 257 -17.22 -22.28 -14.19
CA ARG A 257 -16.47 -23.27 -13.40
C ARG A 257 -17.32 -23.89 -12.29
N THR A 258 -18.26 -23.18 -11.69
CA THR A 258 -19.15 -23.71 -10.64
C THR A 258 -20.31 -24.54 -11.20
N VAL A 259 -20.80 -24.24 -12.41
CA VAL A 259 -21.93 -24.99 -13.01
C VAL A 259 -21.51 -26.31 -13.67
N LYS A 260 -20.26 -26.46 -14.11
CA LYS A 260 -19.79 -27.69 -14.81
C LYS A 260 -19.55 -28.91 -13.91
N LYS A 261 -19.53 -28.77 -12.58
CA LYS A 261 -19.34 -29.92 -11.68
C LYS A 261 -20.62 -30.73 -11.38
N ASN A 262 -21.80 -30.26 -11.79
CA ASN A 262 -23.08 -30.91 -11.44
C ASN A 262 -23.98 -31.31 -12.63
N ILE A 263 -23.46 -31.35 -13.85
CA ILE A 263 -24.22 -31.84 -15.01
C ILE A 263 -23.39 -32.88 -15.76
N SER A 264 -23.22 -34.04 -15.13
CA SER A 264 -22.85 -35.29 -15.80
C SER A 264 -24.03 -36.26 -15.73
N SER A 265 -25.18 -35.85 -16.25
CA SER A 265 -26.27 -36.76 -16.56
C SER A 265 -27.31 -35.98 -17.36
N THR A 266 -27.66 -36.52 -18.52
CA THR A 266 -28.87 -36.30 -19.34
C THR A 266 -28.61 -35.66 -20.71
N LYS A 267 -28.66 -36.51 -21.74
CA LYS A 267 -28.81 -36.19 -23.16
C LYS A 267 -30.12 -35.43 -23.39
N LEU A 268 -30.13 -34.38 -24.22
CA LEU A 268 -31.08 -34.27 -25.34
C LEU A 268 -30.71 -33.13 -26.32
N SER A 269 -30.64 -33.52 -27.60
CA SER A 269 -31.07 -32.83 -28.83
C SER A 269 -30.92 -31.31 -29.02
N LYS A 270 -30.10 -30.97 -30.03
CA LYS A 270 -30.30 -29.99 -31.11
C LYS A 270 -31.44 -28.97 -30.96
N LEU A 271 -31.10 -27.68 -30.98
CA LEU A 271 -31.76 -26.68 -31.83
C LEU A 271 -30.80 -25.49 -32.03
N ALA A 272 -30.54 -25.12 -33.30
CA ALA A 272 -29.89 -23.86 -33.68
C ALA A 272 -30.98 -22.85 -34.07
N PRO A 273 -30.77 -21.55 -33.80
CA PRO A 273 -30.85 -20.54 -34.86
C PRO A 273 -29.76 -19.45 -34.69
N THR A 274 -28.89 -19.18 -35.67
CA THR A 274 -29.04 -18.15 -36.73
C THR A 274 -29.55 -16.78 -36.25
N ASN A 275 -28.67 -15.78 -36.12
CA ASN A 275 -28.70 -14.54 -36.94
C ASN A 275 -27.60 -13.52 -36.58
N LYS A 276 -27.17 -12.79 -37.61
CA LYS A 276 -26.08 -11.79 -37.69
C LYS A 276 -26.35 -10.52 -36.86
N PRO A 277 -25.31 -9.75 -36.47
CA PRO A 277 -25.47 -8.43 -35.86
C PRO A 277 -25.74 -7.34 -36.92
N ALA A 278 -26.71 -6.47 -36.62
CA ALA A 278 -26.95 -5.23 -37.35
C ALA A 278 -26.06 -4.11 -36.79
N ALA A 279 -25.43 -3.36 -37.69
CA ALA A 279 -24.63 -2.17 -37.39
C ALA A 279 -25.54 -0.95 -37.14
N LEU A 280 -25.19 -0.12 -36.16
CA LEU A 280 -25.78 1.21 -35.94
C LEU A 280 -24.93 2.28 -36.64
N PRO A 281 -25.55 3.34 -37.21
CA PRO A 281 -24.87 4.33 -38.04
C PRO A 281 -24.14 5.41 -37.22
N ARG A 282 -23.16 6.03 -37.88
CA ARG A 282 -22.40 7.20 -37.42
C ARG A 282 -23.24 8.47 -37.61
N ASP A 283 -23.34 9.28 -36.58
CA ASP A 283 -23.80 10.66 -36.70
C ASP A 283 -22.69 11.53 -37.30
N THR A 284 -22.99 12.13 -38.45
CA THR A 284 -22.25 13.24 -39.03
C THR A 284 -22.85 14.54 -38.51
N GLY A 285 -21.97 15.46 -38.11
CA GLY A 285 -22.36 16.73 -37.51
C GLY A 285 -23.09 17.71 -38.44
N ASN A 286 -23.65 18.70 -37.76
CA ASN A 286 -23.63 20.12 -38.10
C ASN A 286 -23.76 20.91 -36.80
#